data_AF-A0A7N0V3S6-F1
#
_entry.id   AF-A0A7N0V3S6-F1
#
_cell.length_a   1.000
_cell.length_b   1.000
_cell.length_c   1.000
_cell.angle_alpha   90.00
_cell.angle_beta   90.00
_cell.angle_gamma   90.00
#
_symmetry.space_group_name_H-M   'P 1'
#
loop_
_entity.id
_entity.type
_entity.pdbx_description
1 polymer ?
#
loop_
_entity_poly.entity_id
_entity_poly.type
_entity_poly.pdbx_seq_one_letter_code
_entity_poly.pdbx_strand_id
1 'polypeptide(L)'
;MDNRFRDMVLLVKEWAKTHNINNPKYGTMNSYTLCLLIIFHFQTCVPAILPPLKEIYPGNIVDDLTGIRETAQARIAETCAANIRRFKEDKSRRVNRGTLSELFISFLAKFADIGVMASNQGISVYTGQWEDIETNTRWLPKTYALFVEDPFEQPENPARTVSNRSLERISQVFKESHRQLISAPSNRYAIIATLASPQISNFLASPEPPILPRNFGPRHQQTYRGGRPQQQFFRAPQPQTQFQQRHPYHPTPRYSPRTQFRHPNPMPDGHPSATQSPHQRPQSSQNRVQRSPRPRP
;
A
#
# COMPACT_ATOMS: atom_id res chain seq x y z
N MET A 1 6.18 -14.56 6.90
CA MET A 1 7.23 -15.20 6.07
C MET A 1 8.61 -14.89 6.64
N ASP A 2 8.97 -13.61 6.78
CA ASP A 2 10.16 -13.17 7.52
C ASP A 2 9.74 -12.34 8.76
N ASN A 3 10.48 -12.43 9.87
CA ASN A 3 10.20 -11.68 11.10
C ASN A 3 10.58 -10.19 10.96
N ARG A 4 11.64 -9.88 10.20
CA ARG A 4 12.15 -8.51 9.96
C ARG A 4 11.07 -7.60 9.37
N PHE A 5 10.09 -8.17 8.66
CA PHE A 5 8.97 -7.41 8.09
C PHE A 5 8.15 -6.67 9.15
N ARG A 6 7.81 -7.32 10.27
CA ARG A 6 7.07 -6.67 11.38
C ARG A 6 7.87 -5.52 11.97
N ASP A 7 9.14 -5.75 12.21
CA ASP A 7 10.02 -4.79 12.89
C ASP A 7 10.34 -3.61 11.97
N MET A 8 10.46 -3.86 10.66
CA MET A 8 10.54 -2.84 9.62
C MET A 8 9.25 -2.00 9.51
N VAL A 9 8.07 -2.63 9.58
CA VAL A 9 6.78 -1.91 9.60
C VAL A 9 6.66 -0.99 10.82
N LEU A 10 7.15 -1.41 12.00
CA LEU A 10 7.18 -0.56 13.20
C LEU A 10 8.14 0.63 13.01
N LEU A 11 9.37 0.36 12.58
CA LEU A 11 10.41 1.37 12.36
C LEU A 11 9.99 2.42 11.31
N VAL A 12 9.56 1.98 10.13
CA VAL A 12 9.11 2.86 9.03
C VAL A 12 7.88 3.67 9.42
N LYS A 13 6.92 3.11 10.17
CA LYS A 13 5.72 3.87 10.58
C LYS A 13 6.03 4.98 11.57
N GLU A 14 6.95 4.76 12.51
CA GLU A 14 7.37 5.79 13.47
C GLU A 14 8.27 6.84 12.80
N TRP A 15 9.20 6.43 11.95
CA TRP A 15 9.98 7.35 11.11
C TRP A 15 9.08 8.23 10.24
N ALA A 16 8.16 7.63 9.48
CA ALA A 16 7.24 8.36 8.59
C ALA A 16 6.26 9.27 9.36
N LYS A 17 5.92 8.92 10.62
CA LYS A 17 5.18 9.79 11.54
C LYS A 17 6.04 10.98 12.01
N THR A 18 7.30 10.73 12.37
CA THR A 18 8.27 11.76 12.81
C THR A 18 8.48 12.83 11.75
N HIS A 19 8.63 12.43 10.49
CA HIS A 19 8.77 13.36 9.36
C HIS A 19 7.44 13.91 8.81
N ASN A 20 6.31 13.56 9.44
CA ASN A 20 4.96 13.98 9.07
C ASN A 20 4.57 13.64 7.61
N ILE A 21 4.89 12.41 7.18
CA ILE A 21 4.54 11.85 5.86
C ILE A 21 3.62 10.62 5.91
N ASN A 22 3.09 10.28 7.10
CA ASN A 22 2.14 9.20 7.37
C ASN A 22 0.77 9.76 7.83
N ASN A 23 0.18 10.68 7.05
CA ASN A 23 -1.16 11.20 7.30
C ASN A 23 -1.89 11.55 5.98
N PRO A 24 -2.85 10.74 5.51
CA PRO A 24 -3.56 10.97 4.25
C PRO A 24 -4.47 12.21 4.28
N LYS A 25 -4.87 12.71 5.46
CA LYS A 25 -5.68 13.93 5.58
C LYS A 25 -4.94 15.20 5.14
N TYR A 26 -3.60 15.17 5.19
CA TYR A 26 -2.72 16.23 4.67
C TYR A 26 -2.08 15.85 3.33
N GLY A 27 -2.73 14.94 2.59
CA GLY A 27 -2.31 14.52 1.27
C GLY A 27 -0.97 13.79 1.22
N THR A 28 -0.57 13.11 2.30
CA THR A 28 0.65 12.27 2.35
C THR A 28 0.27 10.78 2.31
N MET A 29 1.22 9.87 2.53
CA MET A 29 0.93 8.43 2.55
C MET A 29 0.05 8.06 3.74
N ASN A 30 -0.67 6.94 3.59
CA ASN A 30 -1.27 6.24 4.72
C ASN A 30 -0.40 5.05 5.15
N SER A 31 -0.68 4.51 6.34
CA SER A 31 0.11 3.40 6.89
C SER A 31 0.00 2.08 6.11
N TYR A 32 -0.99 1.93 5.22
CA TYR A 32 -1.10 0.76 4.34
C TYR A 32 -0.22 0.92 3.10
N THR A 33 -0.19 2.11 2.46
CA THR A 33 0.81 2.44 1.42
C THR A 33 2.23 2.16 1.91
N LEU A 34 2.57 2.57 3.15
CA LEU A 34 3.87 2.28 3.76
C LEU A 34 4.16 0.78 3.87
N CYS A 35 3.17 -0.03 4.26
CA CYS A 35 3.32 -1.49 4.27
C CYS A 35 3.58 -2.06 2.86
N LEU A 36 2.90 -1.55 1.82
CA LEU A 36 3.14 -1.98 0.44
C LEU A 36 4.55 -1.60 -0.06
N LEU A 37 5.04 -0.39 0.25
CA LEU A 37 6.43 -0.01 -0.06
C LEU A 37 7.47 -0.91 0.62
N ILE A 38 7.20 -1.38 1.84
CA ILE A 38 8.08 -2.34 2.55
C ILE A 38 8.00 -3.74 1.90
N ILE A 39 6.80 -4.21 1.53
CA ILE A 39 6.64 -5.47 0.78
C ILE A 39 7.43 -5.40 -0.52
N PHE A 40 7.26 -4.33 -1.29
CA PHE A 40 7.98 -4.11 -2.54
C PHE A 40 9.50 -4.06 -2.35
N HIS A 41 9.99 -3.36 -1.33
CA HIS A 41 11.40 -3.35 -1.01
C HIS A 41 11.92 -4.77 -0.67
N PHE A 42 11.17 -5.55 0.11
CA PHE A 42 11.51 -6.93 0.49
C PHE A 42 11.48 -7.91 -0.70
N GLN A 43 10.59 -7.68 -1.68
CA GLN A 43 10.53 -8.41 -2.95
C GLN A 43 11.72 -8.09 -3.85
N THR A 44 12.09 -6.82 -3.94
CA THR A 44 13.18 -6.31 -4.80
C THR A 44 14.51 -6.18 -4.07
N CYS A 45 14.69 -6.88 -2.94
CA CYS A 45 15.99 -7.08 -2.31
C CYS A 45 16.83 -8.10 -3.09
N VAL A 46 18.15 -8.07 -2.93
CA VAL A 46 19.07 -9.06 -3.52
C VAL A 46 19.88 -9.72 -2.40
N PRO A 47 19.61 -10.99 -2.03
CA PRO A 47 18.49 -11.84 -2.46
C PRO A 47 17.11 -11.32 -1.99
N ALA A 48 16.04 -11.78 -2.64
CA ALA A 48 14.67 -11.41 -2.31
C ALA A 48 14.18 -12.08 -1.02
N ILE A 49 13.61 -11.29 -0.10
CA ILE A 49 13.10 -11.74 1.21
C ILE A 49 11.68 -12.32 1.07
N LEU A 50 10.85 -11.67 0.27
CA LEU A 50 9.47 -12.07 -0.05
C LEU A 50 9.34 -12.35 -1.55
N PRO A 51 8.35 -13.15 -1.99
CA PRO A 51 8.04 -13.27 -3.40
C PRO A 51 7.07 -12.16 -3.87
N PRO A 52 7.03 -11.85 -5.18
CA PRO A 52 5.86 -11.24 -5.83
C PRO A 52 4.55 -11.84 -5.33
N LEU A 53 3.53 -11.03 -5.02
CA LEU A 53 2.30 -11.57 -4.41
C LEU A 53 1.51 -12.47 -5.36
N LYS A 54 1.69 -12.34 -6.69
CA LYS A 54 1.19 -13.30 -7.71
C LYS A 54 1.66 -14.74 -7.50
N GLU A 55 2.81 -14.95 -6.85
CA GLU A 55 3.34 -16.28 -6.52
C GLU A 55 2.69 -16.87 -5.26
N ILE A 56 2.08 -16.01 -4.42
CA ILE A 56 1.28 -16.44 -3.26
C ILE A 56 -0.17 -16.68 -3.67
N TYR A 57 -0.75 -15.76 -4.44
CA TYR A 57 -2.08 -15.87 -5.01
C TYR A 57 -2.10 -15.26 -6.43
N PRO A 58 -2.34 -16.07 -7.49
CA PRO A 58 -2.30 -15.61 -8.88
C PRO A 58 -3.63 -15.06 -9.41
N GLY A 59 -4.67 -15.02 -8.57
CA GLY A 59 -5.97 -14.41 -8.87
C GLY A 59 -6.09 -12.99 -8.33
N ASN A 60 -7.30 -12.43 -8.39
CA ASN A 60 -7.63 -11.13 -7.81
C ASN A 60 -8.71 -11.34 -6.75
N ILE A 61 -8.40 -11.06 -5.48
CA ILE A 61 -9.22 -11.54 -4.35
C ILE A 61 -10.67 -11.01 -4.42
N VAL A 62 -10.89 -9.78 -4.90
CA VAL A 62 -12.24 -9.24 -5.10
C VAL A 62 -13.05 -10.02 -6.13
N ASP A 63 -12.43 -10.46 -7.23
CA ASP A 63 -13.11 -11.22 -8.30
C ASP A 63 -13.35 -12.70 -7.88
N ASP A 64 -12.40 -13.28 -7.13
CA ASP A 64 -12.41 -14.67 -6.69
C ASP A 64 -13.29 -14.93 -5.44
N LEU A 65 -13.77 -13.88 -4.75
CA LEU A 65 -14.67 -13.96 -3.59
C LEU A 65 -16.16 -14.21 -3.95
N THR A 66 -16.41 -14.88 -5.08
CA THR A 66 -17.74 -15.14 -5.63
C THR A 66 -18.38 -16.45 -5.12
N GLY A 67 -19.72 -16.49 -5.09
CA GLY A 67 -20.50 -17.63 -4.61
C GLY A 67 -20.64 -17.66 -3.08
N ILE A 68 -20.55 -18.86 -2.48
CA ILE A 68 -20.54 -19.00 -1.02
C ILE A 68 -19.20 -18.46 -0.50
N ARG A 69 -19.24 -17.28 0.11
CA ARG A 69 -18.07 -16.51 0.57
C ARG A 69 -17.13 -17.34 1.44
N GLU A 70 -17.67 -18.13 2.36
CA GLU A 70 -16.90 -18.97 3.28
C GLU A 70 -16.12 -20.05 2.53
N THR A 71 -16.69 -20.63 1.47
CA THR A 71 -16.01 -21.59 0.58
C THR A 71 -14.98 -20.91 -0.31
N ALA A 72 -15.27 -19.71 -0.83
CA ALA A 72 -14.32 -18.94 -1.62
C ALA A 72 -13.10 -18.54 -0.77
N GLN A 73 -13.32 -17.98 0.41
CA GLN A 73 -12.29 -17.58 1.37
C GLN A 73 -11.45 -18.79 1.82
N ALA A 74 -12.05 -19.98 2.00
CA ALA A 74 -11.31 -21.21 2.29
C ALA A 74 -10.35 -21.60 1.16
N ARG A 75 -10.79 -21.59 -0.11
CA ARG A 75 -9.93 -21.90 -1.28
C ARG A 75 -8.79 -20.89 -1.46
N ILE A 76 -9.06 -19.61 -1.22
CA ILE A 76 -8.05 -18.54 -1.25
C ILE A 76 -7.01 -18.78 -0.15
N ALA A 77 -7.46 -19.04 1.08
CA ALA A 77 -6.58 -19.32 2.22
C ALA A 77 -5.72 -20.58 2.01
N GLU A 78 -6.29 -21.66 1.45
CA GLU A 78 -5.58 -22.90 1.12
C GLU A 78 -4.51 -22.67 0.05
N THR A 79 -4.85 -21.96 -1.03
CA THR A 79 -3.93 -21.60 -2.11
C THR A 79 -2.75 -20.77 -1.58
N CYS A 80 -3.05 -19.73 -0.80
CA CYS A 80 -2.04 -18.92 -0.11
C CYS A 80 -1.16 -19.77 0.81
N ALA A 81 -1.74 -20.68 1.61
CA ALA A 81 -1.00 -21.53 2.54
C ALA A 81 -0.07 -22.52 1.80
N ALA A 82 -0.53 -23.13 0.71
CA ALA A 82 0.26 -24.03 -0.13
C ALA A 82 1.45 -23.30 -0.79
N ASN A 83 1.23 -22.11 -1.33
CA ASN A 83 2.28 -21.32 -1.96
C ASN A 83 3.28 -20.73 -0.94
N ILE A 84 2.81 -20.24 0.21
CA ILE A 84 3.68 -19.80 1.33
C ILE A 84 4.52 -20.97 1.85
N ARG A 85 3.94 -22.19 1.92
CA ARG A 85 4.68 -23.41 2.27
C ARG A 85 5.79 -23.65 1.26
N ARG A 86 5.46 -23.75 -0.03
CA ARG A 86 6.42 -23.98 -1.12
C ARG A 86 7.57 -22.97 -1.11
N PHE A 87 7.27 -21.68 -0.96
CA PHE A 87 8.29 -20.61 -0.89
C PHE A 87 9.23 -20.73 0.34
N LYS A 88 8.74 -21.26 1.47
CA LYS A 88 9.53 -21.51 2.67
C LYS A 88 10.36 -22.80 2.61
N GLU A 89 9.87 -23.80 1.90
CA GLU A 89 10.49 -25.14 1.83
C GLU A 89 11.47 -25.27 0.64
N ASP A 90 11.48 -24.30 -0.29
CA ASP A 90 12.44 -24.19 -1.39
C ASP A 90 13.88 -23.92 -0.91
N LYS A 91 14.68 -24.98 -0.91
CA LYS A 91 16.11 -24.97 -0.54
C LYS A 91 17.03 -24.35 -1.60
N SER A 92 16.54 -24.07 -2.82
CA SER A 92 17.34 -23.45 -3.88
C SER A 92 17.45 -21.92 -3.71
N ARG A 93 16.49 -21.30 -3.01
CA ARG A 93 16.48 -19.86 -2.74
C ARG A 93 17.66 -19.41 -1.89
N ARG A 94 18.43 -18.44 -2.41
CA ARG A 94 19.44 -17.71 -1.63
C ARG A 94 18.74 -16.91 -0.51
N VAL A 95 19.08 -17.20 0.75
CA VAL A 95 18.54 -16.48 1.91
C VAL A 95 19.22 -15.11 2.05
N ASN A 96 18.42 -14.05 2.10
CA ASN A 96 18.88 -12.70 2.43
C ASN A 96 19.26 -12.61 3.92
N ARG A 97 20.51 -12.22 4.21
CA ARG A 97 21.06 -12.10 5.57
C ARG A 97 21.18 -10.66 6.10
N GLY A 98 20.67 -9.66 5.39
CA GLY A 98 20.78 -8.25 5.79
C GLY A 98 20.11 -7.97 7.14
N THR A 99 20.80 -7.22 7.99
CA THR A 99 20.28 -6.71 9.26
C THR A 99 19.11 -5.75 9.04
N LEU A 100 18.29 -5.52 10.08
CA LEU A 100 17.18 -4.57 10.00
C LEU A 100 17.66 -3.15 9.64
N SER A 101 18.85 -2.76 10.11
CA SER A 101 19.52 -1.50 9.78
C SER A 101 19.90 -1.40 8.30
N GLU A 102 20.50 -2.43 7.71
CA GLU A 102 20.86 -2.43 6.28
C GLU A 102 19.62 -2.41 5.38
N LEU A 103 18.57 -3.15 5.76
CA LEU A 103 17.27 -3.10 5.09
C LEU A 103 16.60 -1.73 5.22
N PHE A 104 16.70 -1.06 6.37
CA PHE A 104 16.15 0.28 6.53
C PHE A 104 16.91 1.33 5.71
N ILE A 105 18.25 1.32 5.73
CA ILE A 105 19.08 2.22 4.93
C ILE A 105 18.82 2.01 3.43
N SER A 106 18.80 0.76 2.97
CA SER A 106 18.53 0.45 1.54
C SER A 106 17.06 0.64 1.13
N PHE A 107 16.10 0.61 2.05
CA PHE A 107 14.72 1.06 1.84
C PHE A 107 14.67 2.58 1.60
N LEU A 108 15.37 3.36 2.43
CA LEU A 108 15.45 4.81 2.23
C LEU A 108 16.14 5.18 0.92
N ALA A 109 17.24 4.49 0.58
CA ALA A 109 17.92 4.66 -0.69
C ALA A 109 17.00 4.37 -1.89
N LYS A 110 16.25 3.26 -1.85
CA LYS A 110 15.36 2.81 -2.93
C LYS A 110 14.23 3.79 -3.27
N PHE A 111 13.83 4.63 -2.32
CA PHE A 111 12.75 5.61 -2.49
C PHE A 111 13.23 7.07 -2.38
N ALA A 112 14.54 7.32 -2.36
CA ALA A 112 15.11 8.68 -2.29
C ALA A 112 14.68 9.57 -3.48
N ASP A 113 14.58 8.99 -4.68
CA ASP A 113 14.19 9.67 -5.91
C ASP A 113 12.77 9.27 -6.38
N ILE A 114 11.92 8.77 -5.47
CA ILE A 114 10.53 8.35 -5.77
C ILE A 114 9.71 9.48 -6.42
N GLY A 115 9.96 10.74 -6.08
CA GLY A 115 9.29 11.89 -6.69
C GLY A 115 9.64 12.14 -8.15
N VAL A 116 10.78 11.63 -8.63
CA VAL A 116 11.13 11.62 -10.05
C VAL A 116 10.55 10.37 -10.71
N MET A 117 10.74 9.20 -10.10
CA MET A 117 10.29 7.91 -10.67
C MET A 117 8.78 7.85 -10.89
N ALA A 118 7.98 8.37 -9.97
CA ALA A 118 6.52 8.31 -10.01
C ALA A 118 5.86 9.05 -11.18
N SER A 119 6.62 9.85 -11.95
CA SER A 119 6.15 10.43 -13.21
C SER A 119 5.93 9.39 -14.31
N ASN A 120 6.78 8.35 -14.35
CA ASN A 120 6.84 7.35 -15.41
C ASN A 120 6.65 5.91 -14.90
N GLN A 121 6.89 5.64 -13.61
CA GLN A 121 6.85 4.29 -13.03
C GLN A 121 5.99 4.22 -11.76
N GLY A 122 5.07 3.25 -11.73
CA GLY A 122 4.34 2.85 -10.54
C GLY A 122 4.89 1.57 -9.93
N ILE A 123 4.38 1.23 -8.75
CA ILE A 123 4.85 0.10 -7.94
C ILE A 123 3.78 -0.99 -7.91
N SER A 124 4.05 -2.16 -8.48
CA SER A 124 3.22 -3.36 -8.27
C SER A 124 3.88 -4.31 -7.29
N VAL A 125 3.26 -4.49 -6.12
CA VAL A 125 3.57 -5.58 -5.18
C VAL A 125 3.00 -6.93 -5.64
N TYR A 126 2.08 -6.93 -6.59
CA TYR A 126 1.55 -8.14 -7.21
C TYR A 126 2.58 -8.77 -8.15
N THR A 127 3.14 -8.01 -9.09
CA THR A 127 4.21 -8.48 -9.97
C THR A 127 5.60 -8.42 -9.35
N GLY A 128 5.77 -7.61 -8.30
CA GLY A 128 7.04 -7.36 -7.62
C GLY A 128 8.00 -6.47 -8.44
N GLN A 129 7.46 -5.66 -9.36
CA GLN A 129 8.23 -4.82 -10.29
C GLN A 129 7.82 -3.33 -10.24
N TRP A 130 8.72 -2.47 -10.70
CA TRP A 130 8.34 -1.16 -11.21
C TRP A 130 7.67 -1.37 -12.57
N GLU A 131 6.47 -0.81 -12.76
CA GLU A 131 5.74 -0.92 -14.02
C GLU A 131 5.57 0.46 -14.64
N ASP A 132 5.69 0.51 -15.96
CA ASP A 132 5.59 1.73 -16.76
C ASP A 132 4.15 2.26 -16.78
N ILE A 133 4.00 3.54 -16.38
CA ILE A 133 2.70 4.20 -16.28
C ILE A 133 2.12 4.48 -17.68
N GLU A 134 2.93 4.71 -18.72
CA GLU A 134 2.41 5.01 -20.06
C GLU A 134 1.69 3.80 -20.67
N THR A 135 2.28 2.61 -20.55
CA THR A 135 1.76 1.35 -21.11
C THR A 135 0.76 0.63 -20.20
N ASN A 136 0.81 0.79 -18.87
CA ASN A 136 -0.16 0.15 -17.98
C ASN A 136 -1.58 0.76 -18.19
N THR A 137 -2.52 -0.03 -18.70
CA THR A 137 -3.91 0.39 -18.96
C THR A 137 -4.83 0.23 -17.74
N ARG A 138 -4.42 -0.56 -16.73
CA ARG A 138 -5.21 -0.83 -15.52
C ARG A 138 -5.34 0.42 -14.65
N TRP A 139 -4.33 1.28 -14.64
CA TRP A 139 -4.24 2.49 -13.83
C TRP A 139 -4.83 3.74 -14.51
N LEU A 140 -5.76 3.57 -15.45
CA LEU A 140 -6.51 4.68 -16.04
C LEU A 140 -7.66 5.14 -15.11
N PRO A 141 -7.92 6.45 -14.96
CA PRO A 141 -7.19 7.57 -15.54
C PRO A 141 -5.89 7.89 -14.79
N LYS A 142 -4.84 8.27 -15.52
CA LYS A 142 -3.48 8.46 -15.01
C LYS A 142 -3.30 9.83 -14.33
N THR A 143 -4.01 10.05 -13.22
CA THR A 143 -4.15 11.37 -12.57
C THR A 143 -3.57 11.46 -11.15
N TYR A 144 -3.10 10.35 -10.58
CA TYR A 144 -2.49 10.32 -9.24
C TYR A 144 -1.01 10.73 -9.28
N ALA A 145 -0.53 11.38 -8.22
CA ALA A 145 0.89 11.74 -8.09
C ALA A 145 1.80 10.51 -7.94
N LEU A 146 1.30 9.45 -7.31
CA LEU A 146 2.02 8.22 -7.02
C LEU A 146 1.11 7.02 -7.27
N PHE A 147 1.62 6.04 -8.01
CA PHE A 147 0.93 4.77 -8.27
C PHE A 147 1.55 3.66 -7.43
N VAL A 148 0.76 3.09 -6.53
CA VAL A 148 1.06 1.82 -5.84
C VAL A 148 -0.18 0.95 -6.00
N GLU A 149 -0.05 -0.18 -6.69
CA GLU A 149 -1.16 -1.10 -6.96
C GLU A 149 -1.53 -1.89 -5.70
N ASP A 150 -2.83 -1.96 -5.37
CA ASP A 150 -3.32 -2.90 -4.37
C ASP A 150 -3.26 -4.33 -4.92
N PRO A 151 -2.62 -5.30 -4.23
CA PRO A 151 -2.50 -6.67 -4.73
C PRO A 151 -3.79 -7.51 -4.61
N PHE A 152 -4.78 -7.06 -3.85
CA PHE A 152 -5.99 -7.80 -3.49
C PHE A 152 -7.26 -7.18 -4.08
N GLU A 153 -7.28 -5.85 -4.24
CA GLU A 153 -8.36 -5.04 -4.81
C GLU A 153 -7.92 -4.43 -6.17
N GLN A 154 -7.25 -5.20 -7.02
CA GLN A 154 -6.66 -4.67 -8.27
C GLN A 154 -7.76 -4.10 -9.19
N PRO A 155 -7.61 -2.89 -9.76
CA PRO A 155 -6.40 -2.06 -9.84
C PRO A 155 -6.39 -0.83 -8.90
N GLU A 156 -7.03 -0.90 -7.73
CA GLU A 156 -7.10 0.23 -6.80
C GLU A 156 -5.71 0.77 -6.42
N ASN A 157 -5.62 2.10 -6.24
CA ASN A 157 -4.40 2.79 -5.85
C ASN A 157 -4.48 3.28 -4.39
N PRO A 158 -4.03 2.52 -3.38
CA PRO A 158 -3.93 2.97 -2.00
C PRO A 158 -3.03 4.20 -1.79
N ALA A 159 -2.21 4.63 -2.76
CA ALA A 159 -1.47 5.88 -2.70
C ALA A 159 -2.26 7.11 -3.23
N ARG A 160 -3.52 6.95 -3.67
CA ARG A 160 -4.37 8.01 -4.29
C ARG A 160 -4.54 9.31 -3.49
N THR A 161 -4.22 9.32 -2.20
CA THR A 161 -4.25 10.53 -1.36
C THR A 161 -2.96 11.36 -1.45
N VAL A 162 -1.88 10.84 -2.03
CA VAL A 162 -0.61 11.56 -2.15
C VAL A 162 -0.75 12.68 -3.20
N SER A 163 -0.48 13.93 -2.79
CA SER A 163 -0.42 15.08 -3.70
C SER A 163 0.99 15.29 -4.28
N ASN A 164 1.13 15.97 -5.41
CA ASN A 164 2.45 16.29 -6.02
C ASN A 164 3.39 17.01 -5.02
N ARG A 165 2.90 18.07 -4.35
CA ARG A 165 3.64 18.80 -3.29
C ARG A 165 4.07 17.88 -2.15
N SER A 166 3.23 16.91 -1.79
CA SER A 166 3.54 15.94 -0.74
C SER A 166 4.54 14.88 -1.21
N LEU A 167 4.48 14.47 -2.47
CA LEU A 167 5.43 13.54 -3.09
C LEU A 167 6.84 14.13 -3.16
N GLU A 168 6.98 15.41 -3.55
CA GLU A 168 8.23 16.17 -3.46
C GLU A 168 8.81 16.10 -2.04
N ARG A 169 8.00 16.46 -1.03
CA ARG A 169 8.37 16.39 0.40
C ARG A 169 8.76 14.96 0.82
N ILE A 170 8.02 13.94 0.38
CA ILE A 170 8.29 12.53 0.68
C ILE A 170 9.66 12.12 0.12
N SER A 171 9.95 12.44 -1.14
CA SER A 171 11.24 12.15 -1.77
C SER A 171 12.40 12.81 -1.03
N GLN A 172 12.26 14.10 -0.66
CA GLN A 172 13.27 14.81 0.13
C GLN A 172 13.47 14.19 1.52
N VAL A 173 12.39 13.80 2.21
CA VAL A 173 12.46 13.10 3.51
C VAL A 173 13.19 11.75 3.40
N PHE A 174 12.92 10.96 2.35
CA PHE A 174 13.65 9.72 2.08
C PHE A 174 15.15 10.00 1.85
N LYS A 175 15.46 10.94 0.96
CA LYS A 175 16.82 11.30 0.54
C LYS A 175 17.67 11.85 1.69
N GLU A 176 17.10 12.74 2.50
CA GLU A 176 17.77 13.33 3.66
C GLU A 176 17.93 12.32 4.80
N SER A 177 16.92 11.49 5.08
CA SER A 177 17.04 10.42 6.08
C SER A 177 18.13 9.41 5.69
N HIS A 178 18.22 9.05 4.41
CA HIS A 178 19.30 8.20 3.90
C HIS A 178 20.67 8.87 4.11
N ARG A 179 20.80 10.13 3.69
CA ARG A 179 22.05 10.92 3.82
C ARG A 179 22.55 11.02 5.27
N GLN A 180 21.66 11.25 6.23
CA GLN A 180 21.99 11.37 7.65
C GLN A 180 22.46 10.03 8.26
N LEU A 181 21.88 8.90 7.83
CA LEU A 181 22.23 7.58 8.38
C LEU A 181 23.52 6.99 7.78
N ILE A 182 23.94 7.43 6.59
CA ILE A 182 25.23 7.05 6.00
C ILE A 182 26.36 8.04 6.35
N SER A 183 26.08 9.19 6.98
CA SER A 183 27.10 10.18 7.30
C SER A 183 27.91 9.83 8.56
N ALA A 184 29.22 9.82 8.42
CA ALA A 184 30.16 9.45 9.48
C ALA A 184 30.39 10.59 10.50
N PRO A 185 30.78 10.24 11.73
CA PRO A 185 30.01 9.42 12.64
C PRO A 185 28.88 10.25 13.27
N SER A 186 27.66 10.16 12.71
CA SER A 186 26.48 10.81 13.31
C SER A 186 26.30 10.41 14.78
N ASN A 187 26.25 11.39 15.68
CA ASN A 187 26.04 11.16 17.12
C ASN A 187 24.71 10.41 17.34
N ARG A 188 24.67 9.47 18.30
CA ARG A 188 23.51 8.62 18.62
C ARG A 188 22.20 9.43 18.74
N TYR A 189 22.25 10.60 19.35
CA TYR A 189 21.08 11.49 19.50
C TYR A 189 20.52 11.96 18.14
N ALA A 190 21.38 12.27 17.17
CA ALA A 190 20.96 12.66 15.82
C ALA A 190 20.28 11.48 15.11
N ILE A 191 20.90 10.29 15.13
CA ILE A 191 20.32 9.06 14.56
C ILE A 191 18.94 8.77 15.17
N ILE A 192 18.81 8.87 16.49
CA ILE A 192 17.53 8.67 17.19
C ILE A 192 16.48 9.70 16.74
N ALA A 193 16.85 10.98 16.66
CA ALA A 193 15.95 12.05 16.20
C ALA A 193 15.55 11.93 14.72
N THR A 194 16.41 11.37 13.86
CA THR A 194 16.05 11.04 12.46
C THR A 194 14.99 9.94 12.40
N LEU A 195 14.99 8.99 13.35
CA LEU A 195 14.17 7.77 13.31
C LEU A 195 12.87 7.84 14.12
N ALA A 196 12.81 8.65 15.18
CA ALA A 196 11.75 8.57 16.19
C ALA A 196 11.28 9.95 16.70
N SER A 197 9.98 10.06 17.01
CA SER A 197 9.41 11.30 17.55
C SER A 197 10.06 11.71 18.88
N PRO A 198 10.04 13.00 19.28
CA PRO A 198 10.69 13.47 20.51
C PRO A 198 10.30 12.67 21.75
N GLN A 199 9.05 12.21 21.84
CA GLN A 199 8.56 11.35 22.91
C GLN A 199 9.33 10.04 23.00
N ILE A 200 9.52 9.34 21.86
CA ILE A 200 10.25 8.07 21.81
C ILE A 200 11.77 8.29 21.86
N SER A 201 12.25 9.39 21.28
CA SER A 201 13.65 9.82 21.37
C SER A 201 14.11 9.90 22.83
N ASN A 202 13.31 10.52 23.72
CA ASN A 202 13.64 10.61 25.14
C ASN A 202 13.77 9.23 25.81
N PHE A 203 12.93 8.24 25.47
CA PHE A 203 13.06 6.88 25.99
C PHE A 203 14.28 6.13 25.43
N LEU A 204 14.71 6.40 24.20
CA LEU A 204 15.86 5.74 23.55
C LEU A 204 17.22 6.41 23.83
N ALA A 205 17.19 7.68 24.24
CA ALA A 205 18.36 8.50 24.53
C ALA A 205 18.76 8.50 26.03
N SER A 206 17.85 8.10 26.93
CA SER A 206 18.16 7.89 28.35
C SER A 206 19.19 6.76 28.53
N PRO A 207 20.25 6.95 29.34
CA PRO A 207 21.26 5.93 29.60
C PRO A 207 20.84 4.86 30.62
N GLU A 208 19.79 5.10 31.42
CA GLU A 208 19.21 4.11 32.33
C GLU A 208 18.00 3.40 31.71
N PRO A 209 17.80 2.09 31.99
CA PRO A 209 16.53 1.43 31.74
C PRO A 209 15.45 2.01 32.67
N PRO A 210 14.19 2.16 32.21
CA PRO A 210 13.13 2.71 33.05
C PRO A 210 12.89 1.83 34.27
N ILE A 211 13.14 2.38 35.46
CA ILE A 211 12.91 1.70 36.74
C ILE A 211 11.40 1.51 36.93
N LEU A 212 10.91 0.31 36.62
CA LEU A 212 9.60 -0.14 37.08
C LEU A 212 9.59 -0.08 38.62
N PRO A 213 8.62 0.60 39.27
CA PRO A 213 8.61 0.75 40.72
C PRO A 213 8.45 -0.62 41.39
N ARG A 214 9.54 -1.12 41.97
CA ARG A 214 9.70 -2.50 42.48
C ARG A 214 9.03 -2.70 43.86
N ASN A 215 7.80 -2.22 44.02
CA ASN A 215 7.04 -2.25 45.26
C ASN A 215 6.37 -3.62 45.53
N PHE A 216 7.20 -4.66 45.67
CA PHE A 216 6.85 -5.86 46.45
C PHE A 216 8.10 -6.39 47.18
N GLY A 217 8.34 -5.86 48.38
CA GLY A 217 9.28 -6.44 49.32
C GLY A 217 8.73 -7.75 49.94
N PRO A 218 9.58 -8.67 50.42
CA PRO A 218 9.12 -9.96 50.95
C PRO A 218 8.42 -9.76 52.29
N ARG A 219 7.17 -10.23 52.43
CA ARG A 219 6.49 -10.30 53.73
C ARG A 219 6.68 -11.67 54.35
N HIS A 220 6.92 -11.71 55.67
CA HIS A 220 7.34 -12.90 56.40
C HIS A 220 6.38 -14.09 56.28
N GLN A 221 6.94 -15.30 56.34
CA GLN A 221 6.19 -16.52 56.59
C GLN A 221 5.53 -16.45 57.98
N GLN A 222 4.20 -16.62 58.03
CA GLN A 222 3.51 -17.08 59.24
C GLN A 222 2.51 -18.16 58.86
N THR A 223 2.59 -19.29 59.56
CA THR A 223 1.88 -20.52 59.24
C THR A 223 0.56 -20.59 60.00
N TYR A 224 -0.57 -20.59 59.30
CA TYR A 224 -1.87 -20.96 59.89
C TYR A 224 -2.67 -21.93 59.01
N ARG A 225 -3.44 -22.79 59.68
CA ARG A 225 -4.20 -23.91 59.09
C ARG A 225 -5.60 -23.48 58.65
N GLY A 226 -6.09 -24.16 57.60
CA GLY A 226 -7.51 -24.50 57.46
C GLY A 226 -8.34 -23.55 56.60
N GLY A 227 -9.25 -24.13 55.79
CA GLY A 227 -10.23 -23.37 54.99
C GLY A 227 -10.25 -23.75 53.50
N ARG A 228 -10.99 -24.81 53.16
CA ARG A 228 -11.79 -24.86 51.92
C ARG A 228 -13.15 -24.20 52.26
N PRO A 229 -13.91 -23.58 51.32
CA PRO A 229 -14.24 -24.23 50.04
C PRO A 229 -14.55 -23.32 48.82
N GLN A 230 -15.08 -23.98 47.79
CA GLN A 230 -15.85 -23.50 46.64
C GLN A 230 -15.13 -22.89 45.43
N GLN A 231 -15.68 -23.25 44.28
CA GLN A 231 -15.29 -22.84 42.93
C GLN A 231 -16.28 -21.75 42.46
N GLN A 232 -15.81 -20.74 41.73
CA GLN A 232 -16.66 -19.95 40.85
C GLN A 232 -15.97 -19.78 39.48
N PHE A 233 -16.64 -20.24 38.43
CA PHE A 233 -16.18 -20.10 37.05
C PHE A 233 -16.47 -18.68 36.54
N PHE A 234 -15.47 -17.80 36.55
CA PHE A 234 -15.59 -16.51 35.86
C PHE A 234 -15.25 -16.64 34.38
N ARG A 235 -16.31 -16.59 33.57
CA ARG A 235 -16.30 -16.69 32.11
C ARG A 235 -15.74 -15.41 31.48
N ALA A 236 -14.64 -15.48 30.74
CA ALA A 236 -14.09 -14.34 30.03
C ALA A 236 -15.03 -13.85 28.91
N PRO A 237 -15.31 -12.55 28.78
CA PRO A 237 -16.13 -12.01 27.68
C PRO A 237 -15.42 -12.10 26.33
N GLN A 238 -16.16 -12.44 25.27
CA GLN A 238 -15.70 -12.26 23.89
C GLN A 238 -15.85 -10.81 23.44
N PRO A 239 -14.92 -10.23 22.65
CA PRO A 239 -15.10 -8.92 22.05
C PRO A 239 -16.12 -8.99 20.91
N GLN A 240 -17.30 -8.39 21.09
CA GLN A 240 -18.29 -8.23 20.03
C GLN A 240 -17.91 -7.07 19.09
N THR A 241 -17.37 -7.37 17.91
CA THR A 241 -17.26 -6.39 16.82
C THR A 241 -18.61 -6.20 16.13
N GLN A 242 -19.41 -5.22 16.57
CA GLN A 242 -20.60 -4.80 15.85
C GLN A 242 -20.21 -4.11 14.52
N PHE A 243 -20.41 -4.81 13.40
CA PHE A 243 -20.45 -4.18 12.08
C PHE A 243 -21.79 -3.44 11.91
N GLN A 244 -21.82 -2.14 12.19
CA GLN A 244 -22.92 -1.29 11.71
C GLN A 244 -22.80 -1.10 10.20
N GLN A 245 -23.72 -1.70 9.46
CA GLN A 245 -23.87 -1.43 8.03
C GLN A 245 -24.33 0.01 7.82
N ARG A 246 -23.71 0.71 6.87
CA ARG A 246 -24.28 1.92 6.25
C ARG A 246 -24.22 1.75 4.73
N HIS A 247 -25.38 1.69 4.09
CA HIS A 247 -25.45 1.69 2.63
C HIS A 247 -24.99 3.04 2.05
N PRO A 248 -24.47 3.07 0.80
CA PRO A 248 -23.98 4.30 0.19
C PRO A 248 -25.11 5.24 -0.21
N TYR A 249 -24.95 6.54 0.04
CA TYR A 249 -25.76 7.56 -0.62
C TYR A 249 -25.14 7.93 -1.97
N HIS A 250 -25.87 7.71 -3.06
CA HIS A 250 -25.53 8.27 -4.37
C HIS A 250 -25.86 9.78 -4.41
N PRO A 251 -24.90 10.68 -4.72
CA PRO A 251 -25.21 12.08 -4.98
C PRO A 251 -25.68 12.27 -6.43
N THR A 252 -26.95 12.60 -6.62
CA THR A 252 -27.45 13.08 -7.92
C THR A 252 -27.20 14.58 -8.08
N PRO A 253 -26.80 15.07 -9.28
CA PRO A 253 -26.53 16.49 -9.49
C PRO A 253 -27.83 17.29 -9.56
N ARG A 254 -28.12 18.11 -8.53
CA ARG A 254 -29.21 19.08 -8.58
C ARG A 254 -28.74 20.38 -9.25
N TYR A 255 -29.33 20.68 -10.41
CA TYR A 255 -29.33 22.02 -10.98
C TYR A 255 -30.11 23.00 -10.08
N SER A 256 -29.63 24.24 -9.97
CA SER A 256 -30.29 25.33 -9.25
C SER A 256 -30.74 26.42 -10.23
N PRO A 257 -32.05 26.59 -10.49
CA PRO A 257 -32.56 27.70 -11.30
C PRO A 257 -32.48 29.02 -10.52
N ARG A 258 -32.05 30.10 -11.18
CA ARG A 258 -32.07 31.47 -10.63
C ARG A 258 -33.28 32.24 -11.20
N THR A 259 -33.86 33.12 -10.39
CA THR A 259 -35.20 33.67 -10.62
C THR A 259 -35.27 34.74 -11.72
N GLN A 260 -36.23 34.55 -12.64
CA GLN A 260 -37.06 35.55 -13.36
C GLN A 260 -36.44 36.89 -13.84
N PHE A 261 -36.57 37.13 -15.14
CA PHE A 261 -37.10 38.39 -15.67
C PHE A 261 -38.21 38.10 -16.70
N ARG A 262 -39.16 39.03 -16.88
CA ARG A 262 -40.32 38.91 -17.78
C ARG A 262 -39.97 39.36 -19.21
N HIS A 263 -40.58 38.77 -20.24
CA HIS A 263 -41.69 39.33 -21.05
C HIS A 263 -42.09 38.34 -22.19
N PRO A 264 -43.24 38.52 -22.91
CA PRO A 264 -43.97 37.39 -23.51
C PRO A 264 -43.76 37.12 -25.02
N ASN A 265 -44.18 35.92 -25.46
CA ASN A 265 -44.36 35.51 -26.86
C ASN A 265 -45.37 36.38 -27.62
N PRO A 266 -45.32 36.35 -28.97
CA PRO A 266 -46.42 35.70 -29.72
C PRO A 266 -46.04 34.40 -30.47
N MET A 267 -47.08 33.70 -30.93
CA MET A 267 -47.09 32.56 -31.87
C MET A 267 -47.33 33.08 -33.32
N PRO A 268 -47.50 32.22 -34.36
CA PRO A 268 -46.66 31.10 -34.83
C PRO A 268 -46.41 31.20 -36.37
N ASP A 269 -45.88 30.12 -36.98
CA ASP A 269 -46.21 29.54 -38.32
C ASP A 269 -44.98 29.04 -39.10
N GLY A 270 -45.19 28.06 -40.01
CA GLY A 270 -44.23 27.69 -41.07
C GLY A 270 -43.64 26.27 -41.06
N HIS A 271 -44.40 25.29 -41.55
CA HIS A 271 -43.85 24.19 -42.38
C HIS A 271 -43.71 24.68 -43.85
N PRO A 272 -43.08 23.96 -44.82
CA PRO A 272 -42.56 22.57 -44.82
C PRO A 272 -41.14 22.40 -45.44
N SER A 273 -40.72 21.13 -45.66
CA SER A 273 -39.77 20.67 -46.72
C SER A 273 -38.30 21.18 -46.72
N ALA A 274 -37.25 20.41 -47.04
CA ALA A 274 -37.04 18.97 -47.33
C ALA A 274 -35.51 18.67 -47.03
N THR A 275 -34.73 17.72 -47.57
CA THR A 275 -34.83 16.75 -48.70
C THR A 275 -33.83 15.58 -48.50
N GLN A 276 -33.84 14.63 -49.43
CA GLN A 276 -32.84 13.54 -49.65
C GLN A 276 -31.57 14.12 -50.36
N SER A 277 -30.43 13.45 -50.58
CA SER A 277 -29.98 12.05 -50.45
C SER A 277 -28.41 11.96 -50.39
N PRO A 278 -27.76 10.78 -50.22
CA PRO A 278 -26.31 10.65 -49.99
C PRO A 278 -25.48 10.24 -51.23
N HIS A 279 -24.13 10.23 -51.13
CA HIS A 279 -23.11 9.44 -51.87
C HIS A 279 -21.69 10.05 -51.66
N GLN A 280 -20.52 9.42 -51.86
CA GLN A 280 -20.13 8.02 -52.07
C GLN A 280 -18.66 7.79 -51.63
N ARG A 281 -18.17 6.54 -51.69
CA ARG A 281 -16.77 6.13 -51.48
C ARG A 281 -16.22 5.53 -52.78
N PRO A 282 -14.92 5.69 -53.11
CA PRO A 282 -14.22 4.66 -53.88
C PRO A 282 -13.07 4.00 -53.09
N GLN A 283 -12.61 2.86 -53.61
CA GLN A 283 -11.41 2.16 -53.17
C GLN A 283 -10.29 2.32 -54.21
N SER A 284 -9.04 2.12 -53.82
CA SER A 284 -8.20 0.98 -54.28
C SER A 284 -6.70 1.31 -54.39
N SER A 285 -5.88 0.32 -54.03
CA SER A 285 -4.67 -0.09 -54.77
C SER A 285 -4.04 -1.29 -54.06
N GLN A 286 -3.49 -2.23 -54.83
CA GLN A 286 -2.77 -3.39 -54.33
C GLN A 286 -1.26 -3.15 -54.47
N ASN A 287 -0.44 -3.82 -53.67
CA ASN A 287 0.90 -4.22 -54.11
C ASN A 287 1.39 -5.47 -53.36
N ARG A 288 2.36 -6.19 -53.95
CA ARG A 288 2.69 -7.59 -53.61
C ARG A 288 4.19 -7.87 -53.84
N VAL A 289 4.72 -8.90 -53.17
CA VAL A 289 6.07 -9.51 -53.37
C VAL A 289 7.18 -8.60 -52.79
N GLN A 290 8.16 -9.04 -51.98
CA GLN A 290 9.01 -10.24 -52.05
C GLN A 290 9.21 -10.99 -50.70
N ARG A 291 9.73 -12.23 -50.81
CA ARG A 291 10.36 -13.02 -49.74
C ARG A 291 11.77 -13.41 -50.19
N SER A 292 12.70 -13.58 -49.24
CA SER A 292 13.99 -14.28 -49.43
C SER A 292 14.40 -15.05 -48.16
N PRO A 293 15.31 -16.05 -48.23
CA PRO A 293 15.27 -17.20 -47.33
C PRO A 293 16.34 -17.22 -46.20
N ARG A 294 16.18 -18.19 -45.28
CA ARG A 294 17.18 -18.61 -44.29
C ARG A 294 18.26 -19.52 -44.92
N PRO A 295 19.48 -19.53 -44.37
CA PRO A 295 20.38 -20.68 -44.42
C PRO A 295 20.35 -21.54 -43.13
N ARG A 296 20.69 -22.82 -43.32
CA ARG A 296 21.24 -23.85 -42.42
C ARG A 296 22.13 -24.74 -43.31
N PRO A 297 23.11 -25.53 -42.83
CA PRO A 297 23.12 -26.30 -41.57
C PRO A 297 23.08 -25.49 -40.28
#